data_AF-A0A7K4DHE3-F1
#
_entry.id   AF-A0A7K4DHE3-F1
#
_cell.length_a   1.000
_cell.length_b   1.000
_cell.length_c   1.000
_cell.angle_alpha   90.00
_cell.angle_beta   90.00
_cell.angle_gamma   90.00
#
_symmetry.space_group_name_H-M   'P 1'
#
loop_
_entity.id
_entity.type
_entity.pdbx_description
1 polymer ?
#
loop_
_entity_poly.entity_id
_entity_poly.type
_entity_poly.pdbx_seq_one_letter_code
_entity_poly.pdbx_strand_id
1 'polypeptide(L)'
;MLDEEDYFMLKDLVREQEQATDRANISALSRETGFDRKTVRNYLARDRPPIAPCTRIKPSKLDPYKPYTLKKLESYPRLSRVRLLEEIREQGYSGGATILGDYLRQVRPTIPILPELRYETNPGEMAQCD
;
A
#
# COMPACT_ATOMS: atom_id res chain seq x y z
N MET A 1 -15.10 14.68 3.87
CA MET A 1 -14.32 15.50 2.92
C MET A 1 -15.16 15.55 1.66
N LEU A 2 -15.33 16.71 1.01
CA LEU A 2 -16.09 16.71 -0.23
C LEU A 2 -15.25 16.02 -1.30
N ASP A 3 -15.88 15.18 -2.09
CA ASP A 3 -15.27 14.61 -3.27
C ASP A 3 -15.33 15.62 -4.44
N GLU A 4 -14.73 15.26 -5.57
CA GLU A 4 -14.69 16.15 -6.74
C GLU A 4 -16.10 16.44 -7.29
N GLU A 5 -16.98 15.43 -7.28
CA GLU A 5 -18.39 15.56 -7.70
C GLU A 5 -19.16 16.55 -6.82
N ASP A 6 -19.04 16.42 -5.49
CA ASP A 6 -19.67 17.32 -4.53
C ASP A 6 -19.21 18.77 -4.70
N TYR A 7 -17.94 18.97 -5.08
CA TYR A 7 -17.39 20.31 -5.32
C TYR A 7 -18.03 20.98 -6.54
N PHE A 8 -18.19 20.25 -7.64
CA PHE A 8 -18.83 20.78 -8.85
C PHE A 8 -20.31 21.05 -8.62
N MET A 9 -21.03 20.13 -7.97
CA MET A 9 -22.43 20.34 -7.56
C MET A 9 -22.58 21.64 -6.74
N LEU A 10 -21.68 21.87 -5.77
CA LEU A 10 -21.71 23.08 -4.94
C LEU A 10 -21.49 24.36 -5.76
N LYS A 11 -20.60 24.34 -6.75
CA LYS A 11 -20.33 25.48 -7.64
C LYS A 11 -21.51 25.74 -8.58
N ASP A 12 -22.15 24.69 -9.09
CA ASP A 12 -23.32 24.81 -9.96
C ASP A 12 -24.51 25.41 -9.20
N LEU A 13 -24.79 24.93 -7.98
CA LEU A 13 -25.85 25.50 -7.14
C LEU A 13 -25.62 26.97 -6.78
N VAL A 14 -24.37 27.37 -6.55
CA VAL A 14 -24.03 28.79 -6.34
C VAL A 14 -24.33 29.61 -7.59
N ARG A 15 -23.94 29.11 -8.76
CA ARG A 15 -24.18 29.79 -10.04
C ARG A 15 -25.66 29.98 -10.31
N GLU A 16 -26.49 28.99 -10.01
CA GLU A 16 -27.95 29.08 -10.12
C GLU A 16 -28.53 30.13 -9.14
N GLN A 17 -28.08 30.14 -7.88
CA GLN A 17 -28.53 31.13 -6.89
C GLN A 17 -28.14 32.56 -7.27
N GLU A 18 -26.94 32.75 -7.82
CA GLU A 18 -26.47 34.05 -8.32
C GLU A 18 -27.33 34.56 -9.48
N GLN A 19 -27.73 33.68 -10.41
CA GLN A 19 -28.62 34.05 -11.52
C GLN A 19 -30.04 34.41 -11.07
N ALA A 20 -30.54 33.76 -10.00
CA ALA A 20 -31.88 33.98 -9.51
C ALA A 20 -32.02 35.17 -8.54
N THR A 21 -30.98 35.46 -7.76
CA THR A 21 -31.07 36.36 -6.59
C THR A 21 -29.91 37.35 -6.48
N ASP A 22 -29.00 37.41 -7.46
CA ASP A 22 -27.76 38.21 -7.49
C ASP A 22 -26.79 37.96 -6.31
N ARG A 23 -27.08 36.99 -5.42
CA ARG A 23 -26.30 36.64 -4.24
C ARG A 23 -26.42 35.17 -3.87
N ALA A 24 -25.28 34.55 -3.56
CA ALA A 24 -25.22 33.19 -3.02
C ALA A 24 -25.52 33.16 -1.50
N ASN A 25 -26.42 32.28 -1.06
CA ASN A 25 -26.76 32.11 0.35
C ASN A 25 -26.19 30.80 0.91
N ILE A 26 -25.07 30.91 1.65
CA ILE A 26 -24.37 29.77 2.26
C ILE A 26 -25.29 28.95 3.19
N SER A 27 -26.23 29.58 3.89
CA SER A 27 -27.16 28.87 4.79
C SER A 27 -28.21 28.08 4.03
N ALA A 28 -28.62 28.55 2.85
CA ALA A 28 -29.54 27.81 1.98
C ALA A 28 -28.81 26.60 1.38
N LEU A 29 -27.60 26.81 0.84
CA LEU A 29 -26.76 25.74 0.29
C LEU A 29 -26.45 24.64 1.32
N SER A 30 -26.19 25.02 2.57
CA SER A 30 -25.98 24.05 3.66
C SER A 30 -27.22 23.19 3.94
N ARG A 31 -28.43 23.75 3.82
CA ARG A 31 -29.69 23.00 4.02
C ARG A 31 -30.01 22.09 2.83
N GLU A 32 -29.69 22.54 1.63
CA GLU A 32 -29.95 21.83 0.38
C GLU A 32 -28.96 20.66 0.18
N THR A 33 -27.66 20.92 0.39
CA THR A 33 -26.60 19.91 0.20
C THR A 33 -26.35 19.03 1.43
N GLY A 34 -26.88 19.42 2.60
CA GLY A 34 -26.64 18.74 3.88
C GLY A 34 -25.22 18.94 4.45
N PHE A 35 -24.34 19.68 3.77
CA PHE A 35 -22.98 19.97 4.26
C PHE A 35 -22.97 21.10 5.28
N ASP A 36 -22.05 21.04 6.25
CA ASP A 36 -21.88 22.12 7.20
C ASP A 36 -21.50 23.44 6.49
N ARG A 37 -22.10 24.53 6.95
CA ARG A 37 -21.85 25.91 6.50
C ARG A 37 -20.36 26.30 6.44
N LYS A 38 -19.50 25.79 7.34
CA LYS A 38 -18.05 26.03 7.28
C LYS A 38 -17.40 25.27 6.12
N THR A 39 -17.87 24.06 5.82
CA THR A 39 -17.44 23.26 4.68
C THR A 39 -17.83 23.97 3.39
N VAL A 40 -19.10 24.33 3.22
CA VAL A 40 -19.57 25.08 2.04
C VAL A 40 -18.72 26.34 1.83
N ARG A 41 -18.56 27.18 2.87
CA ARG A 41 -17.74 28.40 2.77
C ARG A 41 -16.29 28.12 2.37
N ASN A 42 -15.65 27.14 3.00
CA ASN A 42 -14.25 26.80 2.74
C ASN A 42 -14.05 26.30 1.30
N TYR A 43 -14.97 25.50 0.77
CA TYR A 43 -14.86 24.96 -0.59
C TYR A 43 -15.25 25.97 -1.66
N LEU A 44 -16.19 26.88 -1.38
CA LEU A 44 -16.49 27.99 -2.29
C LEU A 44 -15.33 28.97 -2.44
N ALA A 45 -14.58 29.22 -1.37
CA ALA A 45 -13.38 30.06 -1.38
C ALA A 45 -12.18 29.42 -2.11
N ARG A 46 -12.28 28.16 -2.54
CA ARG A 46 -11.24 27.47 -3.30
C ARG A 46 -11.53 27.57 -4.81
N ASP A 47 -10.48 27.88 -5.57
CA ASP A 47 -10.52 27.95 -7.03
C ASP A 47 -10.35 26.59 -7.72
N ARG A 48 -10.03 25.54 -6.96
CA ARG A 48 -9.77 24.19 -7.48
C ARG A 48 -10.52 23.13 -6.69
N PRO A 49 -10.93 22.02 -7.34
CA PRO A 49 -11.55 20.90 -6.66
C PRO A 49 -10.61 20.32 -5.59
N PRO A 50 -11.18 19.72 -4.53
CA PRO A 50 -10.40 19.00 -3.55
C PRO A 50 -9.68 17.83 -4.22
N ILE A 51 -8.35 17.89 -4.26
CA ILE A 51 -7.55 16.71 -4.59
C ILE A 51 -7.66 15.79 -3.37
N ALA A 52 -8.13 14.56 -3.58
CA ALA A 52 -8.11 13.53 -2.56
C ALA A 52 -6.71 13.49 -1.94
N PRO A 53 -6.58 13.40 -0.60
CA PRO A 53 -5.27 13.44 0.02
C PRO A 53 -4.47 12.24 -0.49
N CYS A 54 -3.54 12.48 -1.42
CA CYS A 54 -2.54 11.49 -1.77
C CYS A 54 -1.80 11.19 -0.48
N THR A 55 -2.07 10.02 0.10
CA THR A 55 -1.29 9.50 1.21
C THR A 55 0.15 9.53 0.76
N ARG A 56 0.96 10.42 1.35
CA ARG A 56 2.40 10.46 1.06
C ARG A 56 2.95 9.09 1.37
N ILE A 57 3.25 8.31 0.34
CA ILE A 57 3.94 7.04 0.46
C ILE A 57 5.32 7.39 1.01
N LYS A 58 5.50 7.20 2.31
CA LYS A 58 6.80 7.43 2.94
C LYS A 58 7.74 6.33 2.44
N PRO A 59 8.95 6.66 1.98
CA PRO A 59 9.92 5.63 1.63
C PRO A 59 10.21 4.77 2.87
N SER A 60 10.19 3.47 2.68
CA SER A 60 10.55 2.51 3.72
C SER A 60 12.06 2.57 3.98
N LYS A 61 12.46 2.30 5.22
CA LYS A 61 13.88 2.16 5.59
C LYS A 61 14.58 1.06 4.78
N LEU A 62 13.83 0.10 4.24
CA LEU A 62 14.35 -1.00 3.44
C LEU A 62 14.58 -0.61 1.97
N ASP A 63 13.96 0.47 1.48
CA ASP A 63 13.97 0.80 0.04
C ASP A 63 15.37 0.86 -0.58
N PRO A 64 16.40 1.45 0.07
CA PRO A 64 17.77 1.44 -0.46
C PRO A 64 18.41 0.04 -0.58
N TYR A 65 17.96 -0.92 0.24
CA TYR A 65 18.54 -2.27 0.35
C TYR A 65 17.74 -3.32 -0.43
N LYS A 66 16.59 -2.95 -1.01
CA LYS A 66 15.76 -3.83 -1.84
C LYS A 66 16.53 -4.40 -3.05
N PRO A 67 17.31 -3.61 -3.82
CA PRO A 67 18.04 -4.13 -4.97
C PRO A 67 19.07 -5.20 -4.58
N TYR A 68 19.80 -4.97 -3.48
CA TYR A 68 20.76 -5.94 -2.95
C TYR A 68 20.05 -7.25 -2.54
N THR A 69 18.94 -7.12 -1.82
CA THR A 69 18.14 -8.26 -1.35
C THR A 69 17.62 -9.10 -2.51
N LEU A 70 17.12 -8.47 -3.58
CA LEU A 70 16.65 -9.17 -4.78
C LEU A 70 17.77 -9.92 -5.48
N LYS A 71 18.90 -9.27 -5.74
CA LYS A 71 20.07 -9.91 -6.36
C LYS A 71 20.54 -11.13 -5.57
N LYS A 72 20.52 -11.06 -4.24
CA LYS A 72 20.86 -12.19 -3.37
C LYS A 72 19.84 -13.32 -3.44
N LEU A 73 18.54 -13.01 -3.51
CA LEU A 73 17.49 -14.01 -3.65
C LEU A 73 17.48 -14.69 -5.02
N GLU A 74 17.88 -14.00 -6.09
CA GLU A 74 18.04 -14.60 -7.42
C GLU A 74 19.11 -15.70 -7.39
N SER A 75 20.22 -15.45 -6.71
CA SER A 75 21.31 -16.43 -6.57
C SER A 75 20.95 -17.52 -5.53
N TYR A 76 20.29 -17.12 -4.44
CA TYR A 76 19.98 -18.00 -3.30
C TYR A 76 18.53 -17.84 -2.84
N PRO A 77 17.54 -18.45 -3.54
CA PRO A 77 16.12 -18.29 -3.22
C PRO A 77 15.73 -18.76 -1.81
N ARG A 78 16.47 -19.73 -1.26
CA ARG A 78 16.26 -20.30 0.08
C ARG A 78 17.03 -19.59 1.19
N LEU A 79 17.77 -18.51 0.89
CA LEU A 79 18.59 -17.83 1.89
C LEU A 79 17.75 -17.38 3.10
N SER A 80 18.26 -17.54 4.31
CA SER A 80 17.48 -17.22 5.51
C SER A 80 17.31 -15.70 5.65
N ARG A 81 16.16 -15.28 6.19
CA ARG A 81 15.90 -13.86 6.51
C ARG A 81 16.94 -13.30 7.50
N VAL A 82 17.43 -14.14 8.41
CA VAL A 82 18.44 -13.75 9.41
C VAL A 82 19.75 -13.38 8.72
N ARG A 83 20.22 -14.20 7.77
CA ARG A 83 21.46 -13.93 7.03
C ARG A 83 21.36 -12.68 6.18
N LEU A 84 20.24 -12.50 5.46
CA LEU A 84 19.98 -11.25 4.72
C LEU A 84 19.98 -10.03 5.63
N LEU A 85 19.40 -10.16 6.85
CA LEU A 85 19.36 -9.07 7.82
C LEU A 85 20.76 -8.70 8.33
N GLU A 86 21.62 -9.68 8.58
CA GLU A 86 23.01 -9.47 8.98
C GLU A 86 23.78 -8.72 7.87
N GLU A 87 23.69 -9.20 6.62
CA GLU A 87 24.38 -8.57 5.49
C GLU A 87 23.94 -7.11 5.25
N ILE A 88 22.64 -6.81 5.31
CA ILE A 88 22.18 -5.42 5.11
C ILE A 88 22.50 -4.53 6.32
N ARG A 89 22.60 -5.10 7.53
CA ARG A 89 23.01 -4.35 8.73
C ARG A 89 24.46 -3.92 8.64
N GLU A 90 25.33 -4.78 8.12
CA GLU A 90 26.73 -4.43 7.81
C GLU A 90 26.81 -3.28 6.79
N GLN A 91 25.84 -3.17 5.89
CA GLN A 91 25.71 -2.06 4.94
C GLN A 91 25.06 -0.79 5.52
N GLY A 92 24.70 -0.79 6.81
CA GLY A 92 24.12 0.38 7.49
C GLY A 92 22.59 0.35 7.68
N TYR A 93 21.94 -0.80 7.50
CA TYR A 93 20.49 -0.91 7.71
C TYR A 93 20.10 -0.77 9.20
N SER A 94 19.37 0.31 9.51
CA SER A 94 18.84 0.61 10.86
C SER A 94 17.38 0.21 11.07
N GLY A 95 16.78 -0.51 10.10
CA GLY A 95 15.39 -0.93 10.18
C GLY A 95 15.20 -2.25 10.94
N GLY A 96 13.93 -2.55 11.23
CA GLY A 96 13.55 -3.79 11.91
C GLY A 96 13.61 -5.00 10.99
N ALA A 97 13.74 -6.18 11.60
CA ALA A 97 13.64 -7.44 10.88
C ALA A 97 12.28 -7.57 10.17
N THR A 98 11.20 -7.06 10.78
CA THR A 98 9.80 -7.19 10.28
C THR A 98 9.64 -6.60 8.89
N ILE A 99 10.17 -5.39 8.65
CA ILE A 99 10.12 -4.73 7.35
C ILE A 99 10.77 -5.60 6.27
N LEU A 100 11.93 -6.20 6.56
CA LEU A 100 12.58 -7.15 5.65
C LEU A 100 11.71 -8.40 5.44
N GLY A 101 11.12 -8.93 6.50
CA GLY A 101 10.24 -10.11 6.43
C GLY A 101 9.01 -9.88 5.55
N ASP A 102 8.34 -8.75 5.69
CA ASP A 102 7.16 -8.39 4.92
C ASP A 102 7.51 -8.24 3.44
N TYR A 103 8.65 -7.60 3.13
CA TYR A 103 9.17 -7.52 1.77
C TYR A 103 9.49 -8.90 1.19
N LEU A 104 10.21 -9.74 1.95
CA LEU A 104 10.58 -11.09 1.52
C LEU A 104 9.37 -11.97 1.20
N ARG A 105 8.24 -11.80 1.92
CA ARG A 105 6.99 -12.52 1.62
C ARG A 105 6.40 -12.15 0.26
N GLN A 106 6.61 -10.91 -0.19
CA GLN A 106 6.11 -10.44 -1.48
C GLN A 106 7.01 -10.85 -2.65
N VAL A 107 8.33 -10.93 -2.43
CA VAL A 107 9.30 -11.13 -3.51
C VAL A 107 9.84 -12.56 -3.64
N ARG A 108 9.70 -13.41 -2.62
CA ARG A 108 10.23 -14.78 -2.70
C ARG A 108 9.39 -15.61 -3.69
N PRO A 109 10.03 -16.28 -4.66
CA PRO A 109 9.33 -17.24 -5.49
C PRO A 109 8.87 -18.42 -4.64
N THR A 110 7.68 -18.93 -4.93
CA THR A 110 7.20 -20.19 -4.34
C THR A 110 8.06 -21.32 -4.90
N ILE A 111 8.90 -21.89 -4.03
CA ILE A 111 9.75 -23.02 -4.41
C ILE A 111 8.92 -24.30 -4.22
N PRO A 112 8.65 -25.08 -5.29
CA PRO A 112 7.96 -26.35 -5.13
C PRO A 112 8.83 -27.30 -4.30
N ILE A 113 8.23 -27.87 -3.26
CA ILE A 113 8.82 -28.99 -2.53
C ILE A 113 8.57 -30.22 -3.40
N LEU A 114 9.63 -30.77 -3.99
CA LEU A 114 9.53 -32.04 -4.70
C LEU A 114 9.11 -33.11 -3.68
N PRO A 115 8.10 -33.94 -3.99
CA PRO A 115 7.75 -35.06 -3.12
C PRO A 115 8.99 -35.96 -3.01
N GLU A 116 9.38 -36.28 -1.77
CA GLU A 116 10.36 -37.32 -1.53
C GLU A 116 9.78 -38.62 -2.06
N LEU A 117 10.47 -39.25 -3.03
CA LEU A 117 10.08 -40.56 -3.53
C LEU A 117 10.32 -41.57 -2.41
N ARG A 118 9.26 -41.93 -1.69
CA ARG A 118 9.29 -43.04 -0.74
C ARG A 118 9.37 -44.34 -1.55
N TYR A 119 10.51 -45.00 -1.48
CA TYR A 119 10.66 -46.33 -2.02
C TYR A 119 10.24 -47.33 -0.95
N GLU A 120 9.12 -48.02 -1.18
CA GLU A 120 8.71 -49.15 -0.35
C GLU A 120 9.21 -50.43 -1.03
N THR A 121 10.11 -51.17 -0.38
CA THR A 121 10.50 -52.52 -0.82
C THR A 121 9.48 -53.53 -0.35
N ASN A 122 9.14 -54.50 -1.20
CA ASN A 122 8.33 -55.63 -0.76
C ASN A 122 9.08 -56.45 0.30
N PRO A 123 8.36 -57.09 1.23
CA PRO A 123 8.98 -58.02 2.18
C PRO A 123 9.74 -59.12 1.43
N GLY A 124 11.03 -59.28 1.73
CA GLY A 124 11.92 -60.27 1.11
C GLY A 124 12.84 -59.77 0.00
N GLU A 125 12.68 -58.52 -0.48
CA GLU A 125 13.57 -57.94 -1.51
C GLU A 125 14.88 -57.37 -0.94
N MET A 126 14.91 -57.00 0.34
CA MET A 126 16.12 -56.55 1.03
C MET A 126 16.24 -57.22 2.39
N ALA A 127 17.43 -57.73 2.70
CA ALA A 127 17.81 -58.20 4.02
C ALA A 127 18.95 -57.33 4.54
N GLN A 128 18.78 -56.74 5.72
CA GLN A 128 19.83 -56.00 6.39
C GLN A 128 20.70 -57.00 7.17
N CYS A 129 21.95 -57.19 6.73
CA CYS A 129 22.96 -57.91 7.51
C CYS A 129 23.74 -56.89 8.35
N ASP A 130 23.88 -57.20 9.64
CA ASP A 130 24.76 -56.53 10.60
C ASP A 130 26.21 -57.01 10.44
#